data_AF-A0A1X2HGT2-F1
#
_entry.id   AF-A0A1X2HGT2-F1
#
_cell.length_a   1.000
_cell.length_b   1.000
_cell.length_c   1.000
_cell.angle_alpha   90.00
_cell.angle_beta   90.00
_cell.angle_gamma   90.00
#
_symmetry.space_group_name_H-M   'P 1'
#
loop_
_entity.id
_entity.type
_entity.pdbx_description
1 polymer ?
#
loop_
_entity_poly.entity_id
_entity_poly.type
_entity_poly.pdbx_seq_one_letter_code
_entity_poly.pdbx_strand_id
1 'polypeptide(L)'
;LKPVKVHFRLPVQILQECLQAGVDRESQLLQAIASLCAAGTRQSEDIINTSKRLGYASAIVDQAQQGKQKRVAVKRQFEGTEDEANERAELGSSEAGSSAASTSEDEKKYEDIMKFVDSFKSTRKRMNWSACFDMV
;
A
#
# COMPACT_ATOMS: atom_id res chain seq x y z
N LEU A 1 63.97 4.35 8.00
CA LEU A 1 62.77 4.67 7.19
C LEU A 1 61.73 3.58 7.45
N LYS A 2 60.58 3.92 8.05
CA LYS A 2 59.50 2.94 8.29
C LYS A 2 58.79 2.65 6.95
N PRO A 3 58.52 1.38 6.60
CA PRO A 3 57.80 1.07 5.38
C PRO A 3 56.35 1.53 5.52
N VAL A 4 55.94 2.46 4.64
CA VAL A 4 54.53 2.85 4.48
C VAL A 4 53.85 1.71 3.72
N LYS A 5 53.04 0.90 4.42
CA LYS A 5 52.17 -0.08 3.78
C LYS A 5 51.08 0.68 3.02
N VAL A 6 51.25 0.80 1.71
CA VAL A 6 50.20 1.28 0.81
C VAL A 6 49.27 0.10 0.56
N HIS A 7 48.10 0.12 1.18
CA HIS A 7 47.04 -0.85 0.91
C HIS A 7 46.40 -0.52 -0.44
N PHE A 8 46.88 -1.18 -1.50
CA PHE A 8 46.16 -1.21 -2.76
C PHE A 8 44.88 -2.04 -2.55
N ARG A 9 43.72 -1.36 -2.43
CA ARG A 9 42.42 -2.03 -2.50
C ARG A 9 42.16 -2.42 -3.95
N LEU A 10 41.77 -3.67 -4.15
CA LEU A 10 41.37 -4.16 -5.47
C LEU A 10 40.09 -3.42 -5.88
N PRO A 11 39.91 -3.02 -7.15
CA PRO A 11 38.72 -2.32 -7.64
C PRO A 11 37.38 -2.97 -7.24
N VAL A 12 37.39 -4.31 -7.12
CA VAL A 12 36.24 -5.12 -6.67
C VAL A 12 35.84 -4.82 -5.22
N GLN A 13 36.80 -4.63 -4.31
CA GLN A 13 36.52 -4.33 -2.90
C GLN A 13 35.88 -2.95 -2.74
N ILE A 14 36.35 -1.97 -3.52
CA ILE A 14 35.79 -0.61 -3.51
C ILE A 14 34.34 -0.63 -4.01
N LEU A 15 34.09 -1.35 -5.11
CA LEU A 15 32.73 -1.52 -5.64
C LEU A 15 31.78 -2.20 -4.63
N GLN A 16 32.28 -3.23 -3.94
CA GLN A 16 31.50 -3.93 -2.91
C GLN A 16 31.18 -3.04 -1.71
N GLU A 17 32.14 -2.25 -1.24
CA GLU A 17 31.92 -1.27 -0.16
C GLU A 17 30.92 -0.19 -0.57
N CYS A 18 31.00 0.32 -1.80
CA CYS A 18 30.04 1.29 -2.32
C CYS A 18 28.63 0.70 -2.45
N LEU A 19 28.51 -0.55 -2.91
CA LEU A 19 27.22 -1.25 -2.98
C LEU A 19 26.63 -1.42 -1.58
N GLN A 20 27.43 -1.88 -0.62
CA GLN A 20 26.99 -2.09 0.76
C GLN A 20 26.52 -0.78 1.40
N ALA A 21 27.29 0.31 1.24
CA ALA A 21 26.89 1.62 1.75
C ALA A 21 25.59 2.12 1.10
N GLY A 22 25.34 1.79 -0.17
CA GLY A 22 24.09 2.06 -0.85
C GLY A 22 22.91 1.32 -0.22
N VAL A 23 23.05 0.01 -0.02
CA VAL A 23 22.04 -0.84 0.63
C VAL A 23 21.75 -0.37 2.04
N ASP A 24 22.78 -0.04 2.82
CA ASP A 24 22.63 0.43 4.20
C ASP A 24 21.84 1.74 4.26
N ARG A 25 22.12 2.66 3.32
CA ARG A 25 21.40 3.93 3.21
C ARG A 25 19.93 3.71 2.83
N GLU A 26 19.64 2.83 1.89
CA GLU A 26 18.26 2.51 1.50
C GLU A 26 17.49 1.86 2.66
N SER A 27 18.13 0.95 3.40
CA SER A 27 17.56 0.34 4.60
C SER A 27 17.23 1.39 5.66
N GLN A 28 18.14 2.33 5.93
CA GLN A 28 17.91 3.44 6.86
C GLN A 28 16.76 4.34 6.41
N LEU A 29 16.63 4.62 5.11
CA LEU A 29 15.53 5.41 4.56
C LEU A 29 14.19 4.70 4.75
N LEU A 30 14.12 3.40 4.46
CA LEU A 30 12.92 2.59 4.68
C LEU A 30 12.52 2.57 6.16
N GLN A 31 13.49 2.38 7.06
CA GLN A 31 13.26 2.42 8.50
C GLN A 31 12.75 3.78 8.98
N ALA A 32 13.31 4.87 8.45
CA ALA A 32 12.86 6.23 8.76
C ALA A 32 11.42 6.46 8.29
N ILE A 33 11.07 6.04 7.06
CA ILE A 33 9.71 6.12 6.52
C ILE A 33 8.73 5.33 7.38
N ALA A 34 9.07 4.10 7.75
CA ALA A 34 8.25 3.26 8.61
C ALA A 34 8.00 3.91 9.98
N SER A 35 9.05 4.47 10.60
CA SER A 35 8.97 5.19 11.86
C SER A 35 8.06 6.42 11.77
N LEU A 36 8.21 7.23 10.72
CA LEU A 36 7.37 8.42 10.48
C LEU A 36 5.89 8.06 10.24
N CYS A 37 5.63 6.96 9.52
CA CYS A 37 4.28 6.46 9.31
C CYS A 37 3.66 5.98 10.63
N ALA A 38 4.41 5.25 11.46
CA ALA A 38 3.96 4.79 12.76
C ALA A 38 3.67 5.96 13.73
N ALA A 39 4.60 6.91 13.85
CA ALA A 39 4.44 8.10 14.69
C ALA A 39 3.23 8.94 14.25
N GLY A 40 3.08 9.19 12.95
CA GLY A 40 1.95 9.94 12.42
C GLY A 40 0.60 9.23 12.56
N THR A 41 0.60 7.90 12.47
CA THR A 41 -0.60 7.09 12.71
C THR A 41 -1.06 7.22 14.16
N ARG A 42 -0.12 7.12 15.12
CA ARG A 42 -0.40 7.33 16.55
C ARG A 42 -0.94 8.73 16.82
N GLN A 43 -0.31 9.76 16.25
CA GLN A 43 -0.77 11.14 16.39
C GLN A 43 -2.21 11.32 15.89
N SER A 44 -2.54 10.78 14.70
CA SER A 44 -3.92 10.80 14.19
C SER A 44 -4.88 10.06 15.11
N GLU A 45 -4.48 8.91 15.66
CA GLU A 45 -5.27 8.14 16.63
C GLU A 45 -5.58 8.97 17.89
N ASP A 46 -4.59 9.68 18.42
CA ASP A 46 -4.74 10.51 19.62
C ASP A 46 -5.72 11.67 19.38
N ILE A 47 -5.64 12.31 18.21
CA ILE A 47 -6.58 13.36 17.80
C ILE A 47 -8.01 12.81 17.73
N ILE A 48 -8.20 11.66 17.09
CA ILE A 48 -9.51 11.00 16.94
C ILE A 48 -10.06 10.62 18.32
N ASN A 49 -9.25 9.98 19.15
CA ASN A 49 -9.65 9.51 20.48
C ASN A 49 -9.99 10.66 21.42
N THR A 50 -9.20 11.73 21.39
CA THR A 50 -9.46 12.94 22.18
C THR A 50 -10.73 13.63 21.72
N SER A 51 -10.93 13.76 20.40
CA SER A 51 -12.13 14.37 19.85
C SER A 51 -13.39 13.57 20.18
N LYS A 52 -13.34 12.23 20.11
CA LYS A 52 -14.42 11.33 20.55
C LYS A 52 -14.74 11.51 22.03
N ARG A 53 -13.72 11.56 22.90
CA ARG A 53 -13.90 11.78 24.36
C ARG A 53 -14.55 13.12 24.67
N LEU A 54 -14.23 14.15 23.91
CA LEU A 54 -14.75 15.51 24.11
C LEU A 54 -16.07 15.76 23.37
N GLY A 55 -16.55 14.81 22.57
CA GLY A 55 -17.78 14.95 21.79
C GLY A 55 -17.66 15.95 20.63
N TYR A 56 -16.44 16.29 20.19
CA TYR A 56 -16.23 17.21 19.09
C TYR A 56 -16.26 16.49 17.74
N ALA A 57 -17.25 16.83 16.91
CA ALA A 57 -17.18 16.60 15.47
C ALA A 57 -16.53 17.85 14.84
N SER A 58 -15.37 17.68 14.21
CA SER A 58 -14.68 18.79 13.54
C SER A 58 -13.93 18.29 12.31
N ALA A 59 -13.68 19.21 11.36
CA ALA A 59 -12.87 18.94 10.17
C ALA A 59 -11.47 18.38 10.51
N ILE A 60 -10.97 18.62 11.74
CA ILE A 60 -9.71 18.09 12.24
C ILE A 60 -9.77 16.56 12.40
N VAL A 61 -10.93 16.02 12.79
CA VAL A 61 -11.14 14.56 12.92
C VAL A 61 -11.12 13.90 11.55
N ASP A 62 -11.81 14.48 10.57
CA ASP A 62 -11.83 13.99 9.19
C ASP A 62 -10.43 14.00 8.57
N GLN A 63 -9.69 15.09 8.77
CA GLN A 63 -8.29 15.20 8.35
C GLN A 63 -7.39 14.17 9.05
N ALA A 64 -7.59 13.94 10.35
CA ALA A 64 -6.85 12.93 11.10
C ALA A 64 -7.14 11.50 10.58
N GLN A 65 -8.40 11.19 10.26
CA GLN A 65 -8.81 9.92 9.66
C GLN A 65 -8.22 9.71 8.27
N GLN A 66 -8.30 10.71 7.39
CA GLN A 66 -7.69 10.65 6.06
C GLN A 66 -6.16 10.52 6.17
N GLY A 67 -5.53 11.27 7.07
CA GLY A 67 -4.09 11.21 7.33
C GLY A 67 -3.66 9.84 7.83
N LYS A 68 -4.44 9.22 8.74
CA LYS A 68 -4.21 7.85 9.22
C LYS A 68 -4.27 6.85 8.07
N GLN A 69 -5.32 6.89 7.25
CA GLN A 69 -5.49 5.98 6.12
C GLN A 69 -4.34 6.09 5.10
N LYS A 70 -3.93 7.32 4.76
CA LYS A 70 -2.79 7.56 3.85
C LYS A 70 -1.50 6.95 4.40
N ARG A 71 -1.19 7.17 5.68
CA ARG A 71 0.04 6.63 6.31
C ARG A 71 0.01 5.10 6.43
N VAL A 72 -1.14 4.50 6.70
CA VAL A 72 -1.31 3.03 6.69
C VAL A 72 -1.10 2.46 5.28
N ALA A 73 -1.62 3.12 4.24
CA ALA A 73 -1.41 2.70 2.87
C ALA A 73 0.07 2.77 2.46
N VAL A 74 0.76 3.86 2.81
CA VAL A 74 2.21 4.01 2.58
C VAL A 74 2.99 2.92 3.32
N LYS A 75 2.66 2.67 4.59
CA LYS A 75 3.30 1.61 5.38
C LYS A 75 3.15 0.23 4.72
N ARG A 76 1.95 -0.13 4.25
CA ARG A 76 1.69 -1.40 3.54
C ARG A 76 2.50 -1.55 2.25
N GLN A 77 2.74 -0.47 1.51
CA GLN A 77 3.56 -0.51 0.29
C GLN A 77 5.03 -0.86 0.56
N PHE A 78 5.52 -0.62 1.78
CA PHE A 78 6.89 -0.93 2.17
C PHE A 78 7.02 -2.22 3.01
N GLU A 79 5.91 -2.74 3.56
CA GLU A 79 5.87 -4.02 4.28
C GLU A 79 5.51 -5.21 3.36
N GLY A 80 4.92 -4.96 2.18
CA GLY A 80 4.51 -5.99 1.24
C GLY A 80 5.61 -6.41 0.24
N THR A 81 6.53 -7.27 0.68
CA THR A 81 7.29 -8.21 -0.20
C THR A 81 7.71 -9.52 0.50
N GLU A 82 7.42 -9.73 1.79
CA GLU A 82 7.74 -11.00 2.46
C GLU A 82 6.56 -11.97 2.51
N ASP A 83 5.32 -11.48 2.65
CA ASP A 83 4.14 -12.35 2.73
C ASP A 83 3.69 -12.90 1.35
N GLU A 84 3.79 -12.10 0.27
CA GLU A 84 3.45 -12.58 -1.09
C GLU A 84 4.46 -13.60 -1.64
N ALA A 85 5.69 -13.61 -1.14
CA ALA A 85 6.70 -14.60 -1.51
C ALA A 85 6.51 -15.93 -0.75
N ASN A 86 5.99 -15.88 0.48
CA ASN A 86 5.74 -17.06 1.30
C ASN A 86 4.43 -17.78 0.87
N GLU A 87 3.38 -17.05 0.50
CA GLU A 87 2.13 -17.66 0.01
C GLU A 87 2.31 -18.37 -1.36
N ARG A 88 3.24 -17.89 -2.21
CA ARG A 88 3.55 -18.55 -3.48
C ARG A 88 4.37 -19.84 -3.31
N ALA A 89 5.04 -20.02 -2.17
CA ALA A 89 5.81 -21.21 -1.85
C ALA A 89 4.97 -22.26 -1.09
N GLU A 90 4.02 -21.86 -0.24
CA GLU A 90 3.14 -22.80 0.48
C GLU A 90 2.03 -23.42 -0.38
N LEU A 91 1.59 -22.78 -1.46
CA LEU A 91 0.60 -23.35 -2.38
C LEU A 91 1.19 -24.39 -3.37
N GLY A 92 2.49 -24.69 -3.29
CA GLY A 92 3.18 -25.60 -4.21
C GLY A 92 3.25 -27.06 -3.77
N SER A 93 2.75 -27.44 -2.58
CA SER A 93 2.96 -28.81 -2.07
C SER A 93 1.87 -29.30 -1.11
N SER A 94 0.68 -29.62 -1.63
CA SER A 94 -0.07 -30.78 -1.13
C SER A 94 -1.20 -31.15 -2.10
N GLU A 95 -0.99 -32.25 -2.84
CA GLU A 95 -2.07 -33.01 -3.45
C GLU A 95 -2.99 -33.56 -2.36
N ALA A 96 -4.27 -33.13 -2.33
CA ALA A 96 -5.41 -33.95 -1.92
C ALA A 96 -6.71 -33.17 -2.17
N GLY A 97 -7.61 -33.79 -2.95
CA GLY A 97 -8.73 -33.14 -3.61
C GLY A 97 -9.76 -32.42 -2.74
N SER A 98 -10.36 -31.38 -3.31
CA SER A 98 -11.81 -31.16 -3.21
C SER A 98 -12.26 -30.30 -4.38
N SER A 99 -13.21 -30.83 -5.15
CA SER A 99 -13.83 -30.19 -6.30
C SER A 99 -14.78 -29.09 -5.86
N ALA A 100 -14.39 -27.83 -6.03
CA ALA A 100 -15.33 -26.72 -6.19
C ALA A 100 -14.64 -25.70 -7.10
N ALA A 101 -15.20 -25.51 -8.29
CA ALA A 101 -14.71 -24.58 -9.29
C ALA A 101 -14.58 -23.17 -8.67
N SER A 102 -13.36 -22.79 -8.31
CA SER A 102 -13.01 -21.42 -7.99
C SER A 102 -13.09 -20.65 -9.30
N THR A 103 -14.20 -19.94 -9.51
CA THR A 103 -14.22 -18.87 -10.50
C THR A 103 -13.08 -17.93 -10.14
N SER A 104 -12.11 -17.79 -11.06
CA SER A 104 -10.93 -16.97 -10.83
C SER A 104 -11.38 -15.56 -10.47
N GLU A 105 -10.58 -14.87 -9.66
CA GLU A 105 -10.91 -13.50 -9.21
C GLU A 105 -11.18 -12.55 -10.40
N ASP A 106 -10.57 -12.84 -11.55
CA ASP A 106 -10.79 -12.14 -12.81
C ASP A 106 -12.22 -12.31 -13.34
N GLU A 107 -12.83 -13.49 -13.19
CA GLU A 107 -14.20 -13.75 -13.63
C GLU A 107 -15.20 -12.98 -12.76
N LYS A 108 -14.97 -12.92 -11.44
CA LYS A 108 -15.80 -12.11 -10.53
C LYS A 108 -15.70 -10.62 -10.86
N LYS A 109 -14.48 -10.15 -11.15
CA LYS A 109 -14.25 -8.76 -11.56
C LYS A 109 -14.97 -8.43 -12.88
N TYR A 110 -14.95 -9.35 -13.84
CA TYR A 110 -15.68 -9.21 -15.09
C TYR A 110 -17.20 -9.14 -14.85
N GLU A 111 -17.76 -10.03 -14.04
CA GLU A 111 -19.18 -10.03 -13.70
C GLU A 111 -19.62 -8.71 -13.03
N ASP A 112 -18.81 -8.18 -12.11
CA ASP A 112 -19.14 -6.94 -11.40
C ASP A 112 -19.09 -5.72 -12.32
N ILE A 113 -18.14 -5.69 -13.27
CA ILE A 113 -18.10 -4.67 -14.31
C ILE A 113 -19.36 -4.75 -15.19
N MET A 114 -19.77 -5.95 -15.59
CA MET A 114 -20.97 -6.13 -16.42
C MET A 114 -22.24 -5.69 -15.69
N LYS A 115 -22.39 -6.01 -14.40
CA LYS A 115 -23.50 -5.54 -13.56
C LYS A 115 -23.54 -4.01 -13.47
N PHE A 116 -22.39 -3.35 -13.30
CA PHE A 116 -22.31 -1.90 -13.29
C PHE A 116 -22.76 -1.30 -14.63
N VAL A 117 -22.30 -1.86 -15.75
CA VAL A 117 -22.65 -1.39 -17.10
C VAL A 117 -24.16 -1.50 -17.34
N ASP A 118 -24.79 -2.59 -16.91
CA ASP A 118 -26.24 -2.79 -17.09
C ASP A 118 -27.07 -1.85 -16.20
N SER A 119 -26.62 -1.60 -14.97
CA SER A 119 -27.21 -0.59 -14.08
C SER A 119 -27.10 0.81 -14.67
N PHE A 120 -25.93 1.16 -15.23
CA PHE A 120 -25.70 2.44 -15.89
C PHE A 120 -26.59 2.62 -17.12
N LYS A 121 -26.69 1.61 -18.00
CA LYS A 121 -27.58 1.65 -19.18
C LYS A 121 -29.05 1.79 -18.78
N SER A 122 -29.48 1.06 -17.76
CA SER A 122 -30.85 1.11 -17.26
C SER A 122 -31.18 2.47 -16.63
N THR A 123 -30.21 3.09 -15.95
CA THR A 123 -30.36 4.43 -15.39
C THR A 123 -30.36 5.50 -16.49
N ARG A 124 -29.46 5.39 -17.46
CA ARG A 124 -29.40 6.25 -18.66
C ARG A 124 -30.70 6.22 -19.47
N LYS A 125 -31.33 5.04 -19.61
CA LYS A 125 -32.61 4.88 -20.32
C LYS A 125 -33.80 5.48 -19.55
N ARG A 126 -33.75 5.45 -18.22
CA ARG A 126 -34.80 6.01 -17.33
C ARG A 126 -34.66 7.51 -17.13
N MET A 127 -33.52 8.08 -17.49
CA MET A 127 -33.27 9.51 -17.37
C MET A 127 -34.03 10.27 -18.45
N ASN A 128 -34.89 11.21 -18.04
CA ASN A 128 -35.57 12.07 -18.98
C ASN A 128 -34.61 13.13 -19.49
N TRP A 129 -34.06 12.90 -20.68
CA TRP A 129 -33.08 13.78 -21.30
C TRP A 129 -33.60 15.19 -21.59
N SER A 130 -34.92 15.37 -21.76
CA SER A 130 -35.50 16.71 -21.99
C SER A 130 -35.41 17.58 -20.73
N ALA A 131 -35.72 17.01 -19.56
CA ALA A 131 -35.62 17.71 -18.27
C ALA A 131 -34.16 18.03 -17.88
N CYS A 132 -33.20 17.31 -18.43
CA CYS A 132 -31.78 17.53 -18.17
C CYS A 132 -31.19 18.64 -19.08
N PHE A 133 -31.79 18.87 -20.25
CA PHE A 133 -31.39 19.91 -21.20
C PHE A 133 -31.96 21.28 -20.81
N ASP A 134 -33.15 21.33 -20.19
CA ASP A 134 -33.76 22.56 -19.67
C ASP A 134 -33.01 23.17 -18.45
N MET A 135 -32.04 22.44 -17.88
CA MET A 135 -31.18 22.92 -16.77
C MET A 135 -29.85 23.54 -17.25
N VAL A 136 -29.66 23.71 -18.57
CA VAL A 136 -28.49 24.37 -19.20
C VAL A 136 -28.96 25.60 -19.97
#